data_AF-A0A317XCD9-F1
#
_entry.id   AF-A0A317XCD9-F1
#
_cell.length_a   1.000
_cell.length_b   1.000
_cell.length_c   1.000
_cell.angle_alpha   90.00
_cell.angle_beta   90.00
_cell.angle_gamma   90.00
#
_symmetry.space_group_name_H-M   'P 1'
#
loop_
_entity.id
_entity.type
_entity.pdbx_description
1 polymer ?
#
loop_
_entity_poly.entity_id
_entity_poly.type
_entity_poly.pdbx_seq_one_letter_code
_entity_poly.pdbx_strand_id
1 'polypeptide(L)'
;MDPSPSPDSPSKYFTPINSSTPIKPDPEETENSTLSKAVRKTSTKRGPIKTSPHSSSSESPSKKPKLTPKKTRLPPIPTNLDAATINDRLILRLRDDEQRGWNEITKEWVKLTGIQVGGSTLRMRYTTMKSNFVEMDGNDEARMLRAKKEVEEKFEGDKWRLIADAVESAGGKRYPAGALQKRFREVCKRGVSGGGAGDGGEEKGV
;
A
#
# COMPACT_ATOMS: atom_id res chain seq x y z
N MET A 1 7.08 5.71 -65.50
CA MET A 1 6.94 6.31 -64.17
C MET A 1 6.16 5.33 -63.31
N ASP A 2 6.83 4.65 -62.39
CA ASP A 2 6.19 3.92 -61.29
C ASP A 2 7.26 3.66 -60.21
N PRO A 3 7.26 4.38 -59.06
CA PRO A 3 8.12 4.04 -57.94
C PRO A 3 7.41 3.07 -56.99
N SER A 4 8.00 1.88 -56.87
CA SER A 4 7.67 0.87 -55.87
C SER A 4 7.89 1.41 -54.44
N PRO A 5 6.92 1.31 -53.51
CA PRO A 5 7.11 1.72 -52.12
C PRO A 5 7.80 0.60 -51.32
N SER A 6 8.93 0.95 -50.70
CA SER A 6 9.61 0.14 -49.68
C SER A 6 8.75 0.04 -48.41
N PRO A 7 8.61 -1.14 -47.77
CA PRO A 7 7.94 -1.25 -46.49
C PRO A 7 8.84 -0.81 -45.34
N ASP A 8 8.19 -0.05 -44.46
CA ASP A 8 8.66 0.64 -43.27
C ASP A 8 9.32 -0.29 -42.22
N SER A 9 10.24 0.29 -41.46
CA SER A 9 11.02 -0.36 -40.42
C SER A 9 10.17 -0.62 -39.17
N PRO A 10 10.21 -1.83 -38.56
CA PRO A 10 9.61 -2.03 -37.25
C PRO A 10 10.44 -1.36 -36.14
N SER A 11 9.75 -0.45 -35.45
CA SER A 11 10.15 0.29 -34.25
C SER A 11 10.85 -0.58 -33.21
N LYS A 12 12.12 -0.25 -32.94
CA LYS A 12 12.97 -0.86 -31.91
C LYS A 12 12.83 -0.18 -30.54
N TYR A 13 11.67 -0.17 -29.88
CA TYR A 13 11.63 0.13 -28.43
C TYR A 13 10.45 -0.54 -27.73
N PHE A 14 10.54 -1.86 -27.54
CA PHE A 14 9.79 -2.56 -26.50
C PHE A 14 10.75 -3.49 -25.75
N THR A 15 11.28 -3.04 -24.63
CA THR A 15 12.07 -3.88 -23.71
C THR A 15 11.18 -4.27 -22.54
N PRO A 16 10.77 -5.55 -22.40
CA PRO A 16 10.14 -6.04 -21.19
C PRO A 16 11.18 -6.13 -20.06
N ILE A 17 10.91 -5.46 -18.94
CA ILE A 17 11.63 -5.65 -17.68
C ILE A 17 11.25 -7.02 -17.12
N ASN A 18 12.08 -8.03 -17.41
CA ASN A 18 12.19 -9.22 -16.58
C ASN A 18 13.59 -9.82 -16.75
N SER A 19 14.48 -9.53 -15.81
CA SER A 19 15.74 -10.24 -15.67
C SER A 19 15.89 -10.74 -14.23
N SER A 20 15.33 -11.93 -14.01
CA SER A 20 15.74 -12.84 -12.95
C SER A 20 17.26 -12.97 -12.93
N THR A 21 17.87 -12.64 -11.80
CA THR A 21 19.31 -12.83 -11.56
C THR A 21 19.56 -14.28 -11.11
N PRO A 22 20.44 -15.05 -11.78
CA PRO A 22 20.84 -16.37 -11.32
C PRO A 22 21.91 -16.26 -10.23
N ILE A 23 21.67 -16.89 -9.08
CA ILE A 23 22.65 -17.09 -8.01
C ILE A 23 23.61 -18.20 -8.47
N LYS A 24 24.90 -17.88 -8.62
CA LYS A 24 25.97 -18.89 -8.72
C LYS A 24 26.36 -19.36 -7.31
N PRO A 25 26.48 -20.67 -7.07
CA PRO A 25 27.22 -21.20 -5.94
C PRO A 25 28.70 -21.36 -6.31
N ASP A 26 29.60 -21.05 -5.39
CA ASP A 26 30.96 -21.60 -5.40
C ASP A 26 31.41 -21.91 -3.96
N PRO A 27 32.13 -23.02 -3.71
CA PRO A 27 32.39 -23.56 -2.38
C PRO A 27 33.82 -23.33 -1.84
N GLU A 28 33.92 -23.38 -0.51
CA GLU A 28 35.05 -23.76 0.39
C GLU A 28 36.52 -23.40 0.05
N GLU A 29 37.18 -22.69 0.99
CA GLU A 29 38.30 -23.18 1.84
C GLU A 29 38.81 -22.03 2.76
N THR A 30 38.57 -22.08 4.09
CA THR A 30 39.48 -22.44 5.22
C THR A 30 40.48 -21.37 5.71
N GLU A 31 40.45 -21.17 7.06
CA GLU A 31 41.57 -20.84 7.98
C GLU A 31 42.14 -19.39 7.91
N ASN A 32 42.47 -18.61 8.96
CA ASN A 32 42.55 -18.76 10.42
C ASN A 32 42.84 -17.34 11.04
N SER A 33 42.48 -17.14 12.32
CA SER A 33 42.94 -16.11 13.28
C SER A 33 42.58 -14.63 13.01
N THR A 34 42.07 -13.81 13.93
CA THR A 34 42.47 -13.65 15.34
C THR A 34 41.43 -12.80 16.10
N LEU A 35 41.33 -13.03 17.42
CA LEU A 35 40.55 -12.33 18.45
C LEU A 35 40.36 -10.81 18.29
N SER A 36 39.14 -10.30 18.56
CA SER A 36 38.92 -9.07 19.34
C SER A 36 37.46 -8.96 19.84
N LYS A 37 37.31 -9.00 21.17
CA LYS A 37 36.07 -8.78 21.93
C LYS A 37 35.53 -7.35 21.72
N ALA A 38 34.21 -7.23 21.55
CA ALA A 38 33.43 -6.19 22.24
C ALA A 38 31.94 -6.56 22.24
N VAL A 39 31.34 -6.42 23.40
CA VAL A 39 30.08 -7.02 23.84
C VAL A 39 29.18 -5.87 24.28
N ARG A 40 27.87 -5.97 23.95
CA ARG A 40 26.71 -5.34 24.64
C ARG A 40 26.50 -3.82 24.41
N LYS A 41 25.28 -3.26 24.50
CA LYS A 41 23.91 -3.74 24.76
C LYS A 41 22.95 -2.61 24.34
N THR A 42 21.74 -3.02 23.97
CA THR A 42 20.54 -2.18 23.84
C THR A 42 20.17 -1.53 25.19
N SER A 43 19.62 -0.32 25.17
CA SER A 43 19.03 0.31 26.36
C SER A 43 17.62 0.85 26.09
N THR A 44 16.68 0.21 26.75
CA THR A 44 15.26 0.49 26.87
C THR A 44 14.96 1.68 27.80
N LYS A 45 14.07 2.56 27.33
CA LYS A 45 13.05 3.38 28.02
C LYS A 45 12.93 3.21 29.56
N ARG A 46 13.14 4.30 30.32
CA ARG A 46 12.54 4.52 31.66
C ARG A 46 12.19 5.99 31.88
N GLY A 47 10.99 6.23 32.42
CA GLY A 47 10.45 7.54 32.79
C GLY A 47 10.95 8.04 34.15
N PRO A 48 10.63 9.29 34.55
CA PRO A 48 11.21 9.93 35.72
C PRO A 48 10.33 9.82 36.97
N ILE A 49 10.96 9.43 38.08
CA ILE A 49 10.42 9.47 39.46
C ILE A 49 10.81 10.83 40.09
N LYS A 50 9.85 11.45 40.79
CA LYS A 50 9.99 12.67 41.61
C LYS A 50 10.58 12.35 42.98
N THR A 51 11.50 13.20 43.48
CA THR A 51 11.57 13.66 44.89
C THR A 51 12.44 14.93 44.99
N SER A 52 11.91 15.99 45.61
CA SER A 52 12.60 17.21 46.09
C SER A 52 13.20 16.96 47.51
N PRO A 53 14.01 17.82 48.18
CA PRO A 53 13.98 19.30 48.20
C PRO A 53 15.32 20.06 48.29
N HIS A 54 15.44 21.21 47.62
CA HIS A 54 16.15 22.36 48.20
C HIS A 54 15.64 23.70 47.64
N SER A 55 15.56 24.66 48.54
CA SER A 55 15.06 26.04 48.43
C SER A 55 15.84 26.93 47.46
N SER A 56 15.15 27.71 46.62
CA SER A 56 15.13 29.19 46.67
C SER A 56 14.60 29.83 45.37
N SER A 57 13.67 30.79 45.52
CA SER A 57 13.14 31.81 44.60
C SER A 57 13.53 31.83 43.11
N SER A 58 12.52 31.83 42.23
CA SER A 58 12.32 32.88 41.20
C SER A 58 11.13 32.55 40.29
N GLU A 59 10.21 33.52 40.18
CA GLU A 59 9.25 33.81 39.12
C GLU A 59 8.74 32.73 38.14
N SER A 60 7.40 32.66 38.06
CA SER A 60 6.60 32.06 36.98
C SER A 60 7.07 32.41 35.57
N PRO A 61 6.86 31.50 34.60
CA PRO A 61 6.04 31.90 33.46
C PRO A 61 4.98 30.85 33.10
N SER A 62 3.75 31.37 32.96
CA SER A 62 2.54 30.68 32.52
C SER A 62 2.76 29.75 31.34
N LYS A 63 2.46 28.46 31.52
CA LYS A 63 2.31 27.50 30.44
C LYS A 63 1.11 27.91 29.58
N LYS A 64 1.35 28.63 28.48
CA LYS A 64 0.34 28.85 27.43
C LYS A 64 -0.11 27.47 26.91
N PRO A 65 -1.41 27.13 26.94
CA PRO A 65 -1.88 25.90 26.35
C PRO A 65 -1.61 25.95 24.84
N LYS A 66 -0.93 24.92 24.32
CA LYS A 66 -0.83 24.66 22.89
C LYS A 66 -2.24 24.39 22.37
N LEU A 67 -2.90 25.43 21.89
CA LEU A 67 -4.10 25.31 21.06
C LEU A 67 -3.66 24.56 19.81
N THR A 68 -3.94 23.26 19.75
CA THR A 68 -3.86 22.52 18.50
C THR A 68 -4.81 23.19 17.52
N PRO A 69 -4.33 23.76 16.40
CA PRO A 69 -5.21 24.42 15.46
C PRO A 69 -6.24 23.41 14.97
N LYS A 70 -7.53 23.76 15.07
CA LYS A 70 -8.62 22.98 14.49
C LYS A 70 -8.27 22.79 13.01
N LYS A 71 -8.12 21.54 12.56
CA LYS A 71 -7.86 21.24 11.15
C LYS A 71 -9.02 21.82 10.34
N THR A 72 -8.77 22.90 9.61
CA THR A 72 -9.72 23.44 8.65
C THR A 72 -10.05 22.32 7.66
N ARG A 73 -11.31 21.89 7.64
CA ARG A 73 -11.76 20.87 6.70
C ARG A 73 -11.78 21.49 5.31
N LEU A 74 -10.97 20.94 4.41
CA LEU A 74 -11.02 21.29 3.00
C LEU A 74 -12.34 20.79 2.40
N PRO A 75 -12.85 21.44 1.33
CA PRO A 75 -14.04 20.96 0.64
C PRO A 75 -13.82 19.55 0.03
N PRO A 76 -14.86 18.88 -0.46
CA PRO A 76 -14.70 17.67 -1.27
C PRO A 76 -13.77 17.89 -2.47
N ILE A 77 -13.15 16.80 -2.94
CA ILE A 77 -12.35 16.82 -4.16
C ILE A 77 -13.32 16.67 -5.34
N PRO A 78 -13.21 17.49 -6.40
CA PRO A 78 -14.15 17.44 -7.52
C PRO A 78 -14.08 16.10 -8.26
N THR A 79 -15.22 15.67 -8.78
CA THR A 79 -15.37 14.42 -9.55
C THR A 79 -15.22 14.63 -11.05
N ASN A 80 -15.41 15.86 -11.55
CA ASN A 80 -15.20 16.25 -12.94
C ASN A 80 -14.64 17.69 -13.01
N LEU A 81 -14.21 18.11 -14.21
CA LEU A 81 -13.58 19.41 -14.42
C LEU A 81 -14.54 20.58 -14.14
N ASP A 82 -15.83 20.43 -14.45
CA ASP A 82 -16.84 21.48 -14.25
C ASP A 82 -17.08 21.78 -12.77
N ALA A 83 -17.11 20.73 -11.93
CA ALA A 83 -17.23 20.85 -10.48
C ALA A 83 -15.94 21.35 -9.80
N ALA A 84 -14.82 21.47 -10.53
CA ALA A 84 -13.56 21.94 -9.97
C ALA A 84 -13.65 23.42 -9.60
N THR A 85 -13.40 23.73 -8.31
CA THR A 85 -13.38 25.10 -7.81
C THR A 85 -12.21 25.90 -8.41
N ILE A 86 -12.24 27.23 -8.26
CA ILE A 86 -11.13 28.10 -8.70
C ILE A 86 -9.78 27.64 -8.10
N ASN A 87 -9.81 27.21 -6.83
CA ASN A 87 -8.65 26.71 -6.12
C ASN A 87 -8.13 25.38 -6.70
N ASP A 88 -9.02 24.51 -7.17
CA ASP A 88 -8.68 23.24 -7.81
C ASP A 88 -8.12 23.45 -9.21
N ARG A 89 -8.74 24.34 -9.99
CA ARG A 89 -8.26 24.76 -11.31
C ARG A 89 -6.87 25.38 -11.23
N LEU A 90 -6.56 26.13 -10.16
CA LEU A 90 -5.22 26.62 -9.90
C LEU A 90 -4.20 25.49 -9.77
N ILE A 91 -4.50 24.44 -8.98
CA ILE A 91 -3.60 23.30 -8.80
C ILE A 91 -3.34 22.62 -10.15
N LEU A 92 -4.39 22.39 -10.93
CA LEU A 92 -4.29 21.77 -12.26
C LEU A 92 -3.44 22.61 -13.21
N ARG A 93 -3.74 23.92 -13.35
CA ARG A 93 -3.00 24.84 -14.22
C ARG A 93 -1.53 24.91 -13.85
N LEU A 94 -1.21 25.14 -12.57
CA LEU A 94 0.18 25.28 -12.15
C LEU A 94 0.96 23.97 -12.31
N ARG A 95 0.28 22.82 -12.21
CA ARG A 95 0.93 21.51 -12.28
C ARG A 95 1.07 20.98 -13.70
N ASP A 96 0.03 21.08 -14.50
CA ASP A 96 -0.04 20.48 -15.84
C ASP A 96 0.48 21.46 -16.91
N ASP A 97 0.13 22.75 -16.82
CA ASP A 97 0.49 23.75 -17.84
C ASP A 97 1.83 24.42 -17.53
N GLU A 98 2.02 24.88 -16.29
CA GLU A 98 3.23 25.61 -15.86
C GLU A 98 4.31 24.68 -15.26
N GLN A 99 4.00 23.39 -15.05
CA GLN A 99 4.91 22.36 -14.54
C GLN A 99 5.64 22.72 -13.23
N ARG A 100 5.00 23.55 -12.38
CA ARG A 100 5.62 24.05 -11.16
C ARG A 100 5.83 22.95 -10.11
N GLY A 101 6.78 23.22 -9.23
CA GLY A 101 7.04 22.41 -8.04
C GLY A 101 5.94 22.57 -6.99
N TRP A 102 5.70 21.51 -6.22
CA TRP A 102 4.66 21.47 -5.17
C TRP A 102 4.78 22.58 -4.12
N ASN A 103 6.00 23.03 -3.82
CA ASN A 103 6.23 24.11 -2.86
C ASN A 103 5.68 25.45 -3.38
N GLU A 104 5.84 25.74 -4.67
CA GLU A 104 5.31 26.96 -5.29
C GLU A 104 3.79 26.91 -5.40
N ILE A 105 3.26 25.77 -5.85
CA ILE A 105 1.82 25.53 -5.92
C ILE A 105 1.17 25.74 -4.54
N THR A 106 1.81 25.24 -3.49
CA THR A 106 1.33 25.43 -2.10
C THR A 106 1.31 26.90 -1.71
N LYS A 107 2.37 27.67 -2.04
CA LYS A 107 2.42 29.11 -1.75
C LYS A 107 1.28 29.86 -2.44
N GLU A 108 1.07 29.64 -3.73
CA GLU A 108 0.00 30.31 -4.48
C GLU A 108 -1.40 29.89 -4.01
N TRP A 109 -1.59 28.61 -3.70
CA TRP A 109 -2.87 28.11 -3.20
C TRP A 109 -3.20 28.64 -1.80
N VAL A 110 -2.20 28.70 -0.90
CA VAL A 110 -2.32 29.31 0.43
C VAL A 110 -2.60 30.81 0.32
N LYS A 111 -1.96 31.50 -0.63
CA LYS A 111 -2.20 32.93 -0.89
C LYS A 111 -3.64 33.18 -1.36
N LEU A 112 -4.20 32.29 -2.17
CA LEU A 112 -5.57 32.41 -2.68
C LEU A 112 -6.63 32.05 -1.63
N THR A 113 -6.39 31.01 -0.83
CA THR A 113 -7.40 30.48 0.11
C THR A 113 -7.23 30.96 1.54
N GLY A 114 -6.05 31.45 1.92
CA GLY A 114 -5.66 31.73 3.29
C GLY A 114 -5.47 30.48 4.17
N ILE A 115 -5.61 29.27 3.64
CA ILE A 115 -5.58 28.03 4.41
C ILE A 115 -4.19 27.39 4.32
N GLN A 116 -3.55 27.17 5.46
CA GLN A 116 -2.30 26.42 5.53
C GLN A 116 -2.56 24.92 5.37
N VAL A 117 -1.83 24.26 4.46
CA VAL A 117 -1.97 22.83 4.16
C VAL A 117 -0.63 22.11 4.29
N GLY A 118 -0.68 20.80 4.55
CA GLY A 118 0.52 19.97 4.62
C GLY A 118 1.10 19.68 3.23
N GLY A 119 2.40 19.34 3.17
CA GLY A 119 3.09 19.10 1.90
C GLY A 119 2.52 17.96 1.03
N SER A 120 1.76 17.03 1.62
CA SER A 120 1.07 15.97 0.89
C SER A 120 -0.36 16.33 0.46
N THR A 121 -0.98 17.35 1.06
CA THR A 121 -2.42 17.64 0.92
C THR A 121 -2.79 17.98 -0.52
N LEU A 122 -2.08 18.94 -1.14
CA LEU A 122 -2.36 19.34 -2.53
C LEU A 122 -1.95 18.26 -3.54
N ARG A 123 -0.91 17.49 -3.22
CA ARG A 123 -0.44 16.38 -4.06
C ARG A 123 -1.50 15.27 -4.12
N MET A 124 -2.04 14.87 -2.97
CA MET A 124 -3.15 13.93 -2.89
C MET A 124 -4.40 14.46 -3.62
N ARG A 125 -4.77 15.72 -3.37
CA ARG A 125 -5.91 16.35 -4.05
C ARG A 125 -5.76 16.31 -5.57
N TYR A 126 -4.58 16.67 -6.09
CA TYR A 126 -4.27 16.57 -7.52
C TYR A 126 -4.38 15.13 -8.05
N THR A 127 -3.75 14.15 -7.39
CA THR A 127 -3.80 12.75 -7.83
C THR A 127 -5.23 12.23 -7.86
N THR A 128 -6.04 12.54 -6.85
CA THR A 128 -7.46 12.17 -6.83
C THR A 128 -8.24 12.87 -7.94
N MET A 129 -8.01 14.16 -8.21
CA MET A 129 -8.65 14.83 -9.36
C MET A 129 -8.28 14.17 -10.69
N LYS A 130 -7.00 13.87 -10.93
CA LYS A 130 -6.58 13.19 -12.15
C LYS A 130 -7.20 11.81 -12.30
N SER A 131 -7.40 11.08 -11.20
CA SER A 131 -8.10 9.80 -11.20
C SER A 131 -9.60 9.96 -11.48
N ASN A 132 -10.24 10.95 -10.88
CA ASN A 132 -11.68 11.18 -11.04
C ASN A 132 -12.03 11.63 -12.46
N PHE A 133 -11.14 12.38 -13.11
CA PHE A 133 -11.36 12.91 -14.45
C PHE A 133 -11.03 11.90 -15.55
N VAL A 134 -10.67 10.66 -15.20
CA VAL A 134 -10.56 9.59 -16.17
C VAL A 134 -11.97 9.18 -16.58
N GLU A 135 -12.40 9.69 -17.73
CA GLU A 135 -13.63 9.23 -18.38
C GLU A 135 -13.32 7.95 -19.16
N MET A 136 -14.01 6.86 -18.82
CA MET A 136 -14.00 5.62 -19.61
C MET A 136 -15.16 5.67 -20.59
N ASP A 137 -14.93 5.32 -21.86
CA ASP A 137 -16.04 5.13 -22.77
C ASP A 137 -16.89 3.93 -22.35
N GLY A 138 -18.19 3.97 -22.64
CA GLY A 138 -19.12 2.92 -22.22
C GLY A 138 -18.79 1.54 -22.79
N ASN A 139 -18.08 1.47 -23.92
CA ASN A 139 -17.65 0.20 -24.49
C ASN A 139 -16.45 -0.39 -23.73
N ASP A 140 -15.49 0.43 -23.33
CA ASP A 140 -14.39 0.01 -22.46
C ASP A 140 -14.87 -0.32 -21.04
N GLU A 141 -15.89 0.38 -20.52
CA GLU A 141 -16.55 0.00 -19.27
C GLU A 141 -17.16 -1.41 -19.37
N ALA A 142 -17.87 -1.70 -20.47
CA ALA A 142 -18.42 -3.03 -20.72
C ALA A 142 -17.32 -4.12 -20.87
N ARG A 143 -16.21 -3.80 -21.54
CA ARG A 143 -15.04 -4.68 -21.63
C ARG A 143 -14.40 -4.94 -20.27
N MET A 144 -14.24 -3.90 -19.44
CA MET A 144 -13.72 -4.01 -18.09
C MET A 144 -14.58 -4.94 -17.23
N LEU A 145 -15.91 -4.76 -17.25
CA LEU A 145 -16.84 -5.60 -16.49
C LEU A 145 -16.79 -7.07 -16.94
N ARG A 146 -16.73 -7.32 -18.26
CA ARG A 146 -16.57 -8.67 -18.80
C ARG A 146 -15.22 -9.28 -18.39
N ALA A 147 -14.12 -8.55 -18.55
CA ALA A 147 -12.79 -9.01 -18.19
C ALA A 147 -12.70 -9.35 -16.70
N LYS A 148 -13.26 -8.50 -15.82
CA LYS A 148 -13.34 -8.78 -14.38
C LYS A 148 -14.03 -10.11 -14.11
N LYS A 149 -15.21 -10.33 -14.71
CA LYS A 149 -15.96 -11.57 -14.53
C LYS A 149 -15.17 -12.79 -15.00
N GLU A 150 -14.58 -12.74 -16.19
CA GLU A 150 -13.80 -13.85 -16.75
C GLU A 150 -12.55 -14.16 -15.91
N VAL A 151 -11.87 -13.13 -15.40
CA VAL A 151 -10.69 -13.29 -14.53
C VAL A 151 -11.10 -13.91 -13.19
N GLU A 152 -12.16 -13.42 -12.55
CA GLU A 152 -12.63 -13.97 -11.28
C GLU A 152 -13.12 -15.43 -11.41
N GLU A 153 -13.79 -15.76 -12.51
CA GLU A 153 -14.23 -17.14 -12.79
C GLU A 153 -13.04 -18.10 -12.95
N LYS A 154 -12.02 -17.70 -13.72
CA LYS A 154 -10.78 -18.48 -13.87
C LYS A 154 -10.04 -18.59 -12.54
N PHE A 155 -9.94 -17.49 -11.81
CA PHE A 155 -9.24 -17.44 -10.54
C PHE A 155 -9.89 -18.31 -9.47
N GLU A 156 -11.23 -18.43 -9.44
CA GLU A 156 -11.90 -19.34 -8.49
C GLU A 156 -11.56 -20.81 -8.80
N GLY A 157 -11.48 -21.20 -10.07
CA GLY A 157 -11.00 -22.52 -10.48
C GLY A 157 -9.55 -22.77 -10.07
N ASP A 158 -8.67 -21.81 -10.37
CA ASP A 158 -7.24 -21.88 -10.06
C ASP A 158 -6.96 -21.85 -8.56
N LYS A 159 -7.72 -21.08 -7.78
CA LYS A 159 -7.60 -20.95 -6.34
C LYS A 159 -7.70 -22.30 -5.65
N TRP A 160 -8.70 -23.12 -5.98
CA TRP A 160 -8.85 -24.43 -5.34
C TRP A 160 -7.80 -25.45 -5.79
N ARG A 161 -7.27 -25.31 -7.00
CA ARG A 161 -6.09 -26.07 -7.44
C ARG A 161 -4.85 -25.66 -6.64
N LEU A 162 -4.57 -24.36 -6.52
CA LEU A 162 -3.45 -23.85 -5.73
C LEU A 162 -3.54 -24.26 -4.26
N ILE A 163 -4.75 -24.26 -3.69
CA ILE A 163 -4.97 -24.77 -2.32
C ILE A 163 -4.68 -26.26 -2.24
N ALA A 164 -5.09 -27.06 -3.24
CA ALA A 164 -4.77 -28.49 -3.27
C ALA A 164 -3.25 -28.73 -3.30
N ASP A 165 -2.55 -28.02 -4.18
CA ASP A 165 -1.09 -28.11 -4.31
C ASP A 165 -0.39 -27.65 -3.02
N ALA A 166 -0.89 -26.60 -2.37
CA ALA A 166 -0.37 -26.12 -1.09
C ALA A 166 -0.61 -27.11 0.06
N VAL A 167 -1.77 -27.78 0.09
CA VAL A 167 -2.06 -28.83 1.07
C VAL A 167 -1.13 -30.03 0.89
N GLU A 168 -0.90 -30.48 -0.35
CA GLU A 168 0.05 -31.55 -0.66
C GLU A 168 1.49 -31.17 -0.27
N SER A 169 1.90 -29.95 -0.60
CA SER A 169 3.23 -29.42 -0.24
C SER A 169 3.44 -29.28 1.26
N ALA A 170 2.38 -29.03 2.02
CA ALA A 170 2.41 -29.00 3.49
C ALA A 170 2.43 -30.41 4.13
N GLY A 171 2.56 -31.47 3.33
CA GLY A 171 2.55 -32.87 3.80
C GLY A 171 1.15 -33.46 3.93
N GLY A 172 0.12 -32.76 3.46
CA GLY A 172 -1.24 -33.27 3.34
C GLY A 172 -1.40 -34.25 2.18
N LYS A 173 -2.56 -34.91 2.10
CA LYS A 173 -2.88 -35.77 0.95
C LYS A 173 -3.24 -34.91 -0.25
N ARG A 174 -3.03 -35.46 -1.44
CA ARG A 174 -3.55 -34.86 -2.68
C ARG A 174 -5.06 -34.98 -2.74
N TYR A 175 -5.75 -33.84 -2.77
CA TYR A 175 -7.21 -33.78 -2.84
C TYR A 175 -7.67 -33.11 -4.13
N PRO A 176 -8.79 -33.56 -4.74
CA PRO A 176 -9.42 -32.81 -5.81
C PRO A 176 -9.89 -31.43 -5.33
N ALA A 177 -9.70 -30.40 -6.15
CA ALA A 177 -10.08 -29.01 -5.88
C ALA A 177 -11.54 -28.87 -5.36
N GLY A 178 -12.50 -29.55 -6.00
CA GLY A 178 -13.90 -29.51 -5.59
C GLY A 178 -14.19 -30.14 -4.22
N ALA A 179 -13.40 -31.13 -3.80
CA ALA A 179 -13.54 -31.74 -2.49
C ALA A 179 -13.07 -30.79 -1.38
N LEU A 180 -11.95 -30.09 -1.61
CA LEU A 180 -11.45 -29.05 -0.70
C LEU A 180 -12.43 -27.88 -0.60
N GLN A 181 -13.01 -27.43 -1.71
CA GLN A 181 -14.03 -26.38 -1.72
C GLN A 181 -15.26 -26.78 -0.88
N LYS A 182 -15.75 -28.01 -1.03
CA LYS A 182 -16.87 -28.53 -0.23
C LYS A 182 -16.52 -28.58 1.25
N ARG A 183 -15.36 -29.13 1.60
CA ARG A 183 -14.89 -29.20 2.99
C ARG A 183 -14.69 -27.83 3.62
N PHE A 184 -14.13 -26.87 2.88
CA PHE A 184 -14.00 -25.50 3.36
C PHE A 184 -15.35 -24.87 3.68
N ARG A 185 -16.35 -24.99 2.78
CA ARG A 185 -17.71 -24.50 3.05
C ARG A 185 -18.34 -25.15 4.28
N GLU A 186 -18.18 -26.46 4.45
CA GLU A 186 -18.65 -27.19 5.64
C GLU A 186 -17.97 -26.71 6.92
N VAL A 187 -16.64 -26.54 6.89
CA VAL A 187 -15.85 -26.06 8.04
C VAL A 187 -16.19 -24.61 8.37
N CYS A 188 -16.35 -23.71 7.39
CA CYS A 188 -16.76 -22.33 7.63
C CYS A 188 -18.19 -22.23 8.17
N LYS A 189 -19.13 -23.01 7.61
CA LYS A 189 -20.51 -23.06 8.12
C LYS A 189 -20.55 -23.59 9.55
N ARG A 190 -19.74 -24.61 9.88
CA ARG A 190 -19.58 -25.12 11.25
C ARG A 190 -18.83 -24.15 12.16
N GLY A 191 -17.86 -23.40 11.66
CA GLY A 191 -17.10 -22.39 12.41
C GLY A 191 -17.93 -21.15 12.75
N VAL A 192 -18.92 -20.80 11.93
CA VAL A 192 -19.92 -19.76 12.23
C VAL A 192 -20.98 -20.25 13.23
N SER A 193 -21.24 -21.56 13.28
CA SER A 193 -22.19 -22.19 14.23
C SER A 193 -21.52 -22.88 15.42
N GLY A 194 -20.20 -22.74 15.58
CA GLY A 194 -19.39 -23.58 16.46
C GLY A 194 -18.25 -22.79 17.10
N GLY A 195 -18.56 -21.59 17.60
CA GLY A 195 -17.78 -20.98 18.68
C GLY A 195 -18.10 -21.70 19.99
N GLY A 196 -17.55 -22.91 20.16
CA GLY A 196 -17.61 -23.70 21.39
C GLY A 196 -16.23 -24.26 21.67
N ALA A 197 -15.54 -23.64 22.61
CA ALA A 197 -14.21 -24.00 23.08
C ALA A 197 -14.21 -25.21 24.01
N GLY A 198 -13.01 -25.81 24.16
CA GLY A 198 -12.63 -26.74 25.23
C GLY A 198 -12.72 -28.20 24.81
N ASP A 199 -11.87 -29.11 25.25
CA ASP A 199 -10.77 -29.13 26.23
C ASP A 199 -10.25 -30.59 26.11
N GLY A 200 -8.95 -30.88 25.95
CA GLY A 200 -8.08 -31.06 27.11
C GLY A 200 -8.37 -32.36 27.88
N GLY A 201 -7.73 -33.48 27.49
CA GLY A 201 -7.48 -34.63 28.37
C GLY A 201 -8.42 -35.85 28.23
N GLU A 202 -7.84 -37.04 28.03
CA GLU A 202 -7.86 -38.10 29.06
C GLU A 202 -6.86 -39.22 28.70
N GLU A 203 -5.81 -39.30 29.52
CA GLU A 203 -4.97 -40.46 29.77
C GLU A 203 -5.75 -41.46 30.63
N LYS A 204 -5.94 -42.71 30.19
CA LYS A 204 -5.97 -43.98 30.95
C LYS A 204 -5.74 -45.12 29.94
N GLY A 205 -4.83 -46.08 30.11
CA GLY A 205 -4.44 -46.77 31.33
C GLY A 205 -5.26 -48.05 31.46
N VAL A 206 -4.85 -49.12 30.75
CA VAL A 206 -4.81 -50.54 31.18
C VAL A 206 -3.73 -51.23 30.35
#